data_AF-G4ZPK2-F1
#
_entry.id   AF-G4ZPK2-F1
#
_cell.length_a   1.000
_cell.length_b   1.000
_cell.length_c   1.000
_cell.angle_alpha   90.00
_cell.angle_beta   90.00
_cell.angle_gamma   90.00
#
_symmetry.space_group_name_H-M   'P 1'
#
loop_
_entity.id
_entity.type
_entity.pdbx_description
1 polymer ?
#
loop_
_entity_poly.entity_id
_entity_poly.type
_entity_poly.pdbx_seq_one_letter_code
_entity_poly.pdbx_strand_id
1 'polypeptide(L)'
;MMQRTRAIVEKYLQLPHTLVLAVVPASERVRNSQAFQLVQQYNLMDKTIGVLTMVDRALDDTNPDGPLAEVKSRLDGTSSDIV
;
A
#
# COMPACT_ATOMS: atom_id res chain seq x y z
N MET A 1 2.42 11.49 9.93
CA MET A 1 1.99 12.42 8.87
C MET A 1 2.21 13.84 9.38
N MET A 2 2.61 14.80 8.53
CA MET A 2 2.69 16.20 8.97
C MET A 2 1.30 16.74 9.32
N GLN A 3 1.21 17.60 10.34
CA GLN A 3 -0.05 18.08 10.92
C GLN A 3 -0.96 18.79 9.91
N ARG A 4 -0.37 19.54 8.96
CA ARG A 4 -1.12 20.24 7.89
C ARG A 4 -1.77 19.29 6.90
N THR A 5 -1.06 18.23 6.49
CA THR A 5 -1.60 17.21 5.58
C THR A 5 -2.78 16.50 6.22
N ARG A 6 -2.66 16.16 7.51
CA ARG A 6 -3.74 15.52 8.26
C ARG A 6 -5.01 16.38 8.30
N ALA A 7 -4.89 17.66 8.64
CA ALA A 7 -6.04 18.57 8.70
C ALA A 7 -6.80 18.68 7.35
N ILE A 8 -6.06 18.68 6.23
CA ILE A 8 -6.67 18.70 4.90
C ILE A 8 -7.42 17.39 4.63
N VAL A 9 -6.82 16.24 4.93
CA VAL A 9 -7.45 14.93 4.74
C VAL A 9 -8.73 14.82 5.56
N GLU A 10 -8.69 15.19 6.85
CA GLU A 10 -9.85 15.13 7.76
C GLU A 10 -11.03 15.96 7.24
N LYS A 11 -10.76 17.13 6.63
CA LYS A 11 -11.80 17.96 6.00
C LYS A 11 -12.56 17.20 4.89
N TYR A 12 -11.85 16.45 4.05
CA TYR A 12 -12.49 15.70 2.96
C TYR A 12 -13.18 14.41 3.44
N LEU A 13 -12.62 13.75 4.46
CA LEU A 13 -13.21 12.54 5.05
C LEU A 13 -14.58 12.81 5.69
N GLN A 14 -14.84 14.03 6.17
CA GLN A 14 -16.10 14.43 6.80
C GLN A 14 -17.20 14.84 5.80
N LEU A 15 -16.87 14.99 4.51
CA LEU A 15 -17.87 15.34 3.51
C LEU A 15 -18.85 14.18 3.24
N PRO A 16 -20.12 14.48 2.95
CA PRO A 16 -21.08 13.45 2.56
C PRO A 16 -20.67 12.84 1.20
N HIS A 17 -20.98 11.56 1.01
CA HIS A 17 -20.72 10.80 -0.22
C HIS A 17 -19.23 10.68 -0.62
N THR A 18 -18.30 10.76 0.32
CA THR A 18 -16.89 10.48 0.06
C THR A 18 -16.62 8.97 -0.03
N LEU A 19 -15.99 8.54 -1.12
CA LEU A 19 -15.36 7.23 -1.27
C LEU A 19 -13.86 7.38 -1.01
N VAL A 20 -13.31 6.53 -0.15
CA VAL A 20 -11.90 6.61 0.26
C VAL A 20 -11.08 5.55 -0.47
N LEU A 21 -9.96 5.96 -1.05
CA LEU A 21 -8.94 5.07 -1.58
C LEU A 21 -7.76 5.02 -0.59
N ALA A 22 -7.68 3.96 0.22
CA ALA A 22 -6.63 3.79 1.21
C ALA A 22 -5.41 3.11 0.57
N VAL A 23 -4.46 3.93 0.12
CA VAL A 23 -3.24 3.47 -0.59
C VAL A 23 -2.14 3.14 0.41
N VAL A 24 -1.58 1.92 0.34
CA VAL A 24 -0.50 1.45 1.20
C VAL A 24 0.53 0.65 0.40
N PRO A 25 1.84 0.85 0.61
CA PRO A 25 2.85 0.01 -0.02
C PRO A 25 2.79 -1.43 0.50
N ALA A 26 2.88 -2.40 -0.39
CA ALA A 26 2.82 -3.82 -0.08
C ALA A 26 4.02 -4.32 0.75
N SER A 27 5.13 -3.57 0.77
CA SER A 27 6.29 -3.83 1.62
C SER A 27 6.03 -3.58 3.12
N GLU A 28 4.93 -2.90 3.48
CA GLU A 28 4.61 -2.57 4.86
C GLU A 28 3.35 -3.30 5.34
N ARG A 29 3.28 -3.60 6.64
CA ARG A 29 2.08 -4.17 7.24
C ARG A 29 0.96 -3.14 7.22
N VAL A 30 -0.16 -3.47 6.57
CA VAL A 30 -1.35 -2.62 6.43
C VAL A 30 -1.84 -2.06 7.78
N ARG A 31 -1.74 -2.83 8.87
CA ARG A 31 -2.11 -2.40 10.23
C ARG A 31 -1.28 -1.23 10.77
N ASN A 32 -0.07 -1.03 10.25
CA ASN A 32 0.80 0.07 10.64
C ASN A 32 0.49 1.35 9.83
N SER A 33 -0.35 1.26 8.80
CA SER A 33 -0.69 2.39 7.95
C SER A 33 -1.54 3.41 8.69
N GLN A 34 -1.05 4.65 8.73
CA GLN A 34 -1.79 5.80 9.27
C GLN A 34 -3.08 6.07 8.48
N ALA A 35 -3.15 5.69 7.20
CA ALA A 35 -4.37 5.86 6.40
C ALA A 35 -5.50 4.96 6.92
N PHE A 36 -5.20 3.70 7.25
CA PHE A 36 -6.19 2.77 7.81
C PHE A 36 -6.61 3.17 9.22
N GLN A 37 -5.70 3.72 10.03
CA GLN A 37 -6.05 4.29 11.34
C GLN A 37 -7.05 5.44 11.21
N LEU A 38 -6.88 6.33 10.24
CA LEU A 38 -7.83 7.42 9.98
C LEU A 38 -9.18 6.89 9.50
N VAL A 39 -9.21 5.94 8.57
CA VAL A 39 -10.47 5.33 8.10
C VAL A 39 -11.26 4.69 9.24
N GLN A 40 -10.58 3.98 10.15
CA GLN A 40 -11.20 3.42 11.35
C GLN A 40 -11.69 4.52 12.30
N GLN A 41 -10.88 5.55 12.55
CA GLN A 41 -11.24 6.67 13.42
C GLN A 41 -12.51 7.40 12.96
N TYR A 42 -12.71 7.56 11.65
CA TYR A 42 -13.88 8.22 11.06
C TYR A 42 -15.03 7.25 10.70
N ASN A 43 -14.92 5.96 11.04
CA ASN A 43 -15.91 4.93 10.73
C ASN A 43 -16.29 4.85 9.23
N LEU A 44 -15.28 4.91 8.36
CA LEU A 44 -15.44 4.93 6.90
C LEU A 44 -15.14 3.58 6.23
N MET A 45 -15.08 2.49 6.99
CA MET A 45 -14.70 1.16 6.48
C MET A 45 -15.58 0.70 5.31
N ASP A 46 -16.89 0.92 5.38
CA ASP A 46 -17.85 0.53 4.33
C ASP A 46 -17.75 1.38 3.05
N LYS A 47 -17.01 2.50 3.10
CA LYS A 47 -16.80 3.44 2.00
C LYS A 47 -15.35 3.49 1.54
N THR A 48 -14.55 2.48 1.90
CA THR A 48 -13.11 2.48 1.63
C THR A 48 -12.72 1.30 0.76
N ILE A 49 -11.94 1.57 -0.29
CA ILE A 49 -11.23 0.56 -1.08
C ILE A 49 -9.75 0.61 -0.69
N GLY A 50 -9.23 -0.53 -0.24
CA GLY A 50 -7.81 -0.70 0.02
C GLY A 50 -7.04 -0.90 -1.29
N VAL A 51 -5.98 -0.14 -1.49
CA VAL A 51 -5.11 -0.23 -2.67
C VAL A 51 -3.70 -0.55 -2.23
N LEU A 52 -3.16 -1.67 -2.69
CA LEU A 52 -1.77 -2.04 -2.46
C LEU A 52 -0.91 -1.58 -3.63
N THR A 53 0.16 -0.85 -3.32
CA THR A 53 1.13 -0.35 -4.31
C THR A 53 2.52 -0.89 -4.04
N MET A 54 3.47 -0.66 -4.95
CA MET A 54 4.86 -1.09 -4.79
C MET A 54 4.99 -2.60 -4.48
N VAL A 55 4.20 -3.42 -5.17
CA VAL A 55 4.17 -4.88 -4.99
C VAL A 55 5.48 -5.56 -5.36
N ASP A 56 6.26 -4.93 -6.25
CA ASP A 56 7.63 -5.30 -6.59
C ASP A 56 8.55 -5.30 -5.35
N ARG A 57 8.27 -4.42 -4.38
CA ARG A 57 9.03 -4.29 -3.13
C ARG A 57 8.52 -5.19 -2.01
N ALA A 58 7.42 -5.91 -2.22
CA ALA A 58 6.98 -6.90 -1.26
C ALA A 58 8.01 -8.04 -1.23
N LEU A 59 8.54 -8.32 -0.04
CA LEU A 59 9.38 -9.48 0.20
C LEU A 59 8.48 -10.60 0.71
N ASP A 60 8.54 -11.74 0.03
CA ASP A 60 7.94 -12.98 0.50
C ASP A 60 9.06 -13.96 0.85
N ASP A 61 9.57 -13.84 2.08
CA ASP A 61 10.63 -14.73 2.59
C ASP A 61 10.16 -16.19 2.69
N THR A 62 8.84 -16.43 2.58
CA THR A 62 8.25 -17.78 2.64
C THR A 62 8.10 -18.44 1.27
N ASN A 63 8.24 -17.68 0.19
CA ASN A 63 8.18 -18.18 -1.18
C ASN A 63 9.29 -17.58 -2.05
N PRO A 64 10.54 -18.08 -1.91
CA PRO A 64 11.70 -17.58 -2.66
C PRO A 64 11.52 -17.69 -4.17
N ASP A 65 10.81 -18.73 -4.63
CA ASP A 65 10.51 -19.02 -6.04
C ASP A 65 9.14 -18.44 -6.48
N GLY A 66 8.63 -17.45 -5.73
CA GLY A 66 7.35 -16.83 -6.01
C GLY A 66 7.28 -16.19 -7.41
N PRO A 67 6.08 -15.85 -7.89
CA PRO A 67 5.85 -15.36 -9.25
C PRO A 67 6.61 -14.05 -9.60
N LEU A 68 7.17 -13.36 -8.62
CA LEU A 68 7.98 -12.15 -8.81
C LEU A 68 9.49 -12.44 -8.79
N ALA A 69 9.94 -13.66 -8.48
CA ALA A 69 11.36 -14.01 -8.38
C ALA A 69 12.09 -13.86 -9.71
N GLU A 70 11.49 -14.34 -10.80
CA GLU A 70 12.04 -14.20 -12.16
C GLU A 70 12.17 -12.73 -12.58
N VAL A 71 11.13 -11.93 -12.31
CA VAL A 71 11.14 -10.49 -12.63
C VAL A 71 12.22 -9.75 -11.83
N LYS A 72 12.39 -10.08 -10.55
CA LYS A 72 13.46 -9.53 -9.70
C LYS A 72 14.85 -9.93 -10.19
N SER A 73 15.07 -11.20 -10.51
CA SER A 73 16.36 -11.68 -11.05
C SER A 73 16.76 -10.99 -12.36
N ARG A 74 15.78 -10.70 -13.24
CA ARG A 74 16.01 -9.93 -14.47
C ARG A 74 16.36 -8.47 -14.18
N LEU A 75 15.71 -7.84 -13.20
CA LEU A 75 16.03 -6.47 -12.77
C LEU A 75 17.43 -6.37 -12.13
N ASP A 76 17.84 -7.40 -11.40
CA ASP A 76 19.14 -7.45 -10.70
C ASP A 76 20.29 -7.90 -11.61
N GLY A 77 20.03 -8.20 -12.89
CA GLY A 77 21.07 -8.63 -13.84
C GLY A 77 21.67 -10.00 -13.52
N THR A 78 20.97 -10.83 -12.74
CA THR A 78 21.42 -12.17 -12.32
C THR A 78 20.76 -13.30 -13.11
N SER A 79 19.89 -12.96 -14.06
CA SER A 79 19.18 -13.92 -14.89
C SER A 79 20.13 -14.65 -15.86
N SER A 80 19.94 -15.96 -16.02
CA SER A 80 20.73 -16.84 -16.87
C SER A 80 20.67 -16.51 -18.38
N ASP A 81 19.73 -15.65 -18.79
CA ASP A 81 19.52 -15.27 -20.19
C ASP A 81 20.36 -14.06 -20.64
N ILE A 82 21.25 -13.55 -19.80
CA ILE A 82 22.15 -12.43 -20.15
C ILE A 82 23.45 -13.01 -20.72
N VAL A 83 23.58 -13.00 -22.06
CA VAL A 83 24.84 -13.23 -22.81
C VAL A 83 25.62 -11.94 -22.94
#